data_AF-A0A9Q3SY43-F1
#
_entry.id   AF-A0A9Q3SY43-F1
#
_cell.length_a   1.000
_cell.length_b   1.000
_cell.length_c   1.000
_cell.angle_alpha   90.00
_cell.angle_beta   90.00
_cell.angle_gamma   90.00
#
_symmetry.space_group_name_H-M   'P 1'
#
loop_
_entity.id
_entity.type
_entity.pdbx_description
1 polymer ?
#
loop_
_entity_poly.entity_id
_entity_poly.type
_entity_poly.pdbx_seq_one_letter_code
_entity_poly.pdbx_strand_id
1 'polypeptide(L)'
;MNVNENDSVIISDSQVKVSKLFTNDSSNDNLINLSKTLSDSVNSVATAFNIPSSKVGVTSQDDAQSSVDMIEKQYLDSLIHNYLSIILNELHAKISDSIELELRLLTDFDNSKLIQQVIDLVGTGIVPADEAHTILVKKGVLNE
;
A
#
# COMPACT_ATOMS: atom_id res chain seq x y z
N MET A 1 -11.18 -0.87 45.60
CA MET A 1 -9.99 -0.01 45.44
C MET A 1 -8.84 -0.93 45.07
N ASN A 2 -8.47 -0.97 43.79
CA ASN A 2 -7.40 -1.84 43.31
C ASN A 2 -6.15 -0.95 43.17
N VAL A 3 -5.30 -0.98 44.19
CA VAL A 3 -4.02 -0.25 44.16
C VAL A 3 -3.03 -1.20 43.52
N ASN A 4 -2.48 -0.80 42.38
CA ASN A 4 -1.56 -1.59 41.56
C ASN A 4 -0.28 -1.86 42.39
N GLU A 5 0.05 -3.12 42.67
CA GLU A 5 1.09 -3.54 43.63
C GLU A 5 2.55 -3.25 43.18
N ASN A 6 2.75 -2.52 42.08
CA ASN A 6 4.07 -2.26 41.49
C ASN A 6 4.58 -0.82 41.66
N ASP A 7 3.85 0.06 42.37
CA ASP A 7 4.29 1.43 42.59
C ASP A 7 5.32 1.51 43.74
N SER A 8 6.58 1.78 43.40
CA SER A 8 7.66 2.00 44.38
C SER A 8 7.54 3.39 45.03
N VAL A 9 7.58 3.45 46.36
CA VAL A 9 7.51 4.70 47.14
C VAL A 9 8.92 5.23 47.39
N ILE A 10 9.20 6.48 46.96
CA ILE A 10 10.47 7.16 47.25
C ILE A 10 10.34 7.88 48.60
N ILE A 11 11.16 7.48 49.59
CA ILE A 11 11.25 8.14 50.90
C ILE A 11 12.42 9.14 50.87
N SER A 12 12.14 10.41 51.15
CA SER A 12 13.12 11.50 51.17
C SER A 12 13.18 12.16 52.55
N ASP A 13 14.38 12.59 52.97
CA ASP A 13 14.49 13.58 54.04
C ASP A 13 13.88 14.92 53.58
N SER A 14 13.60 15.81 54.53
CA SER A 14 12.74 16.98 54.34
C SER A 14 13.25 18.06 53.37
N GLN A 15 14.29 17.79 52.56
CA GLN A 15 14.84 18.74 51.60
C GLN A 15 14.95 18.25 50.15
N VAL A 16 14.67 16.97 49.81
CA VAL A 16 14.70 16.53 48.39
C VAL A 16 13.33 16.71 47.73
N LYS A 17 13.27 17.62 46.75
CA LYS A 17 12.10 17.77 45.87
C LYS A 17 12.22 16.83 44.68
N VAL A 18 11.41 15.76 44.68
CA VAL A 18 11.23 14.90 43.50
C VAL A 18 10.05 15.43 42.69
N SER A 19 10.29 15.82 41.44
CA SER A 19 9.24 16.22 40.50
C SER A 19 9.27 15.29 39.30
N LYS A 20 8.09 14.84 38.85
CA LYS A 20 7.98 14.14 37.57
C LYS A 20 8.34 15.13 36.47
N LEU A 21 9.32 14.79 35.64
CA LEU A 21 9.60 15.54 34.43
C LEU A 21 8.50 15.21 33.42
N PHE A 22 7.55 16.12 33.23
CA PHE A 22 6.59 16.03 32.14
C PHE A 22 7.29 16.48 30.86
N THR A 23 7.33 15.61 29.84
CA THR A 23 7.93 15.93 28.54
C THR A 23 7.00 16.70 27.60
N ASN A 24 5.74 16.91 28.02
CA ASN A 24 4.73 17.69 27.31
C ASN A 24 4.68 19.10 27.90
N ASP A 25 5.45 20.03 27.34
CA ASP A 25 5.27 21.46 27.57
C ASP A 25 4.23 21.94 26.54
N SER A 26 3.12 22.52 27.01
CA SER A 26 2.06 23.13 26.20
C SER A 26 2.54 24.13 25.13
N SER A 27 3.79 24.57 25.19
CA SER A 27 4.43 25.49 24.24
C SER A 27 5.34 24.79 23.21
N ASN A 28 5.74 23.53 23.46
CA ASN A 28 6.63 22.75 22.60
C ASN A 28 6.47 21.24 22.89
N ASP A 29 5.40 20.63 22.37
CA ASP A 29 5.19 19.18 22.43
C ASP A 29 6.19 18.47 21.52
N ASN A 30 7.43 18.30 22.02
CA ASN A 30 8.54 17.70 21.28
C ASN A 30 8.19 16.32 20.69
N LEU A 31 7.34 15.54 21.36
CA LEU A 31 6.88 14.25 20.87
C LEU A 31 5.91 14.37 19.68
N ILE A 32 5.02 15.38 19.70
CA ILE A 32 4.12 15.69 18.58
C ILE A 32 4.91 16.27 17.40
N ASN A 33 5.87 17.15 17.69
CA ASN A 33 6.74 17.72 16.67
C ASN A 33 7.63 16.64 16.02
N LEU A 34 8.13 15.69 16.80
CA LEU A 34 8.87 14.53 16.30
C LEU A 34 7.98 13.62 15.44
N SER A 35 6.77 13.30 15.89
CA SER A 35 5.85 12.44 15.12
C SER A 35 5.41 13.10 13.81
N LYS A 36 5.20 14.42 13.82
CA LYS A 36 4.94 15.20 12.61
C LYS A 36 6.14 15.17 11.64
N THR A 37 7.34 15.43 12.14
CA THR A 37 8.57 15.39 11.32
C THR A 37 8.78 14.02 10.70
N LEU A 38 8.51 12.95 11.46
CA LEU A 38 8.59 11.58 10.95
C LEU A 38 7.55 11.34 9.83
N SER A 39 6.31 11.80 10.01
CA SER A 39 5.25 11.68 9.00
C SER A 39 5.59 12.45 7.72
N ASP A 40 6.11 13.67 7.85
CA ASP A 40 6.55 14.50 6.72
C ASP A 40 7.71 13.85 5.96
N SER A 41 8.63 13.18 6.68
CA SER A 41 9.72 12.40 6.09
C SER A 41 9.20 11.21 5.29
N VAL A 42 8.26 10.42 5.87
CA VAL A 42 7.60 9.31 5.16
C VAL A 42 6.91 9.80 3.89
N ASN A 43 6.17 10.92 3.96
CA ASN A 43 5.51 11.52 2.80
C ASN A 43 6.50 11.99 1.73
N SER A 44 7.63 12.56 2.14
CA SER A 44 8.67 13.01 1.20
C SER A 44 9.31 11.85 0.47
N VAL A 45 9.64 10.76 1.17
CA VAL A 45 10.17 9.53 0.57
C VAL A 45 9.14 8.92 -0.38
N ALA A 46 7.90 8.78 0.07
CA ALA A 46 6.81 8.21 -0.73
C ALA A 46 6.60 8.99 -2.04
N THR A 47 6.61 10.33 -1.95
CA THR A 47 6.51 11.22 -3.12
C THR A 47 7.69 11.05 -4.06
N ALA A 48 8.92 10.96 -3.54
CA ALA A 48 10.13 10.81 -4.36
C ALA A 48 10.12 9.51 -5.19
N PHE A 49 9.55 8.43 -4.65
CA PHE A 49 9.41 7.15 -5.34
C PHE A 49 8.06 6.98 -6.06
N ASN A 50 7.22 8.01 -6.05
CA ASN A 50 5.84 7.99 -6.57
C ASN A 50 5.01 6.82 -6.02
N ILE A 51 5.15 6.48 -4.75
CA ILE A 51 4.38 5.42 -4.08
C ILE A 51 3.46 6.05 -3.03
N PRO A 52 2.29 5.48 -2.73
CA PRO A 52 1.45 5.97 -1.65
C PRO A 52 2.16 5.88 -0.30
N SER A 53 2.10 6.94 0.52
CA SER A 53 2.80 7.00 1.81
C SER A 53 2.36 5.90 2.79
N SER A 54 1.09 5.50 2.72
CA SER A 54 0.53 4.37 3.48
C SER A 54 1.17 3.01 3.17
N LYS A 55 1.85 2.86 2.02
CA LYS A 55 2.63 1.65 1.69
C LYS A 55 4.07 1.71 2.19
N VAL A 56 4.54 2.87 2.67
CA VAL A 56 5.90 3.08 3.23
C VAL A 56 5.88 3.02 4.75
N GLY A 57 4.83 3.53 5.39
CA GLY A 57 4.66 3.52 6.84
C GLY A 57 3.28 4.02 7.29
N VAL A 58 3.03 3.99 8.60
CA VAL A 58 1.79 4.52 9.19
C VAL A 58 1.91 6.04 9.25
N THR A 59 1.09 6.75 8.49
CA THR A 59 1.04 8.22 8.57
C THR A 59 -0.17 8.63 9.38
N SER A 60 -0.03 9.65 10.23
CA SER A 60 -1.14 10.13 11.08
C SER A 60 -2.30 10.74 10.27
N GLN A 61 -2.21 10.77 8.94
CA GLN A 61 -3.22 11.26 8.01
C GLN A 61 -4.05 10.13 7.36
N ASP A 62 -3.89 8.89 7.81
CA ASP A 62 -4.56 7.70 7.25
C ASP A 62 -6.11 7.69 7.37
N ASP A 63 -6.73 8.74 7.91
CA ASP A 63 -8.20 8.89 8.02
C ASP A 63 -8.85 9.60 6.82
N ALA A 64 -8.07 9.97 5.80
CA ALA A 64 -8.59 10.57 4.58
C ALA A 64 -9.10 9.52 3.58
N GLN A 65 -10.22 8.85 3.91
CA GLN A 65 -11.26 8.22 3.04
C GLN A 65 -10.88 7.57 1.68
N SER A 66 -9.62 7.29 1.42
CA SER A 66 -9.20 6.62 0.20
C SER A 66 -9.42 5.14 0.39
N SER A 67 -10.32 4.54 -0.40
CA SER A 67 -10.51 3.09 -0.33
C SER A 67 -9.15 2.42 -0.58
N VAL A 68 -8.89 1.35 0.16
CA VAL A 68 -7.66 0.54 -0.01
C VAL A 68 -7.46 0.19 -1.49
N ASP A 69 -8.54 -0.11 -2.20
CA ASP A 69 -8.56 -0.38 -3.64
C ASP A 69 -8.00 0.78 -4.49
N MET A 70 -8.31 2.03 -4.13
CA MET A 70 -7.82 3.20 -4.86
C MET A 70 -6.31 3.40 -4.63
N ILE A 71 -5.85 3.20 -3.40
CA ILE A 71 -4.42 3.26 -3.05
C ILE A 71 -3.65 2.17 -3.79
N GLU A 72 -4.18 0.95 -3.83
CA GLU A 72 -3.55 -0.17 -4.54
C GLU A 72 -3.52 0.05 -6.04
N LYS A 73 -4.60 0.57 -6.62
CA LYS A 73 -4.63 0.94 -8.03
C LYS A 73 -3.60 2.01 -8.36
N GLN A 74 -3.48 3.06 -7.54
CA GLN A 74 -2.50 4.12 -7.74
C GLN A 74 -1.06 3.61 -7.59
N TYR A 75 -0.80 2.74 -6.62
CA TYR A 75 0.51 2.12 -6.43
C TYR A 75 0.91 1.26 -7.64
N LEU A 76 -0.01 0.42 -8.10
CA LEU A 76 0.20 -0.44 -9.26
C LEU A 76 0.44 0.37 -10.54
N ASP A 77 -0.35 1.43 -10.76
CA ASP A 77 -0.19 2.33 -11.90
C ASP A 77 1.19 2.98 -11.92
N SER A 78 1.64 3.47 -10.75
CA SER A 78 3.00 4.00 -10.60
C SER A 78 4.07 2.96 -10.89
N LEU A 79 3.89 1.72 -10.40
CA LEU A 79 4.83 0.63 -10.62
C LEU A 79 5.00 0.31 -12.12
N ILE A 80 3.87 0.27 -12.85
CA ILE A 80 3.82 -0.02 -14.28
C ILE A 80 4.46 1.11 -15.07
N HIS A 81 4.04 2.36 -14.82
CA HIS A 81 4.44 3.50 -15.63
C HIS A 81 5.86 3.98 -15.35
N ASN A 82 6.30 4.01 -14.10
CA ASN A 82 7.59 4.59 -13.75
C ASN A 82 8.76 3.61 -13.77
N TYR A 83 8.50 2.31 -13.58
CA TYR A 83 9.57 1.33 -13.44
C TYR A 83 9.51 0.27 -14.53
N LEU A 84 8.40 -0.45 -14.63
CA LEU A 84 8.28 -1.57 -15.59
C LEU A 84 8.37 -1.12 -17.03
N SER A 85 7.74 0.00 -17.39
CA SER A 85 7.79 0.54 -18.75
C SER A 85 9.20 0.93 -19.18
N ILE A 86 10.00 1.51 -18.27
CA ILE A 86 11.40 1.87 -18.55
C ILE A 86 12.23 0.61 -18.78
N ILE A 87 12.08 -0.39 -17.90
CA ILE A 87 12.79 -1.67 -18.02
C ILE A 87 12.40 -2.36 -19.33
N LEU A 88 11.11 -2.41 -19.67
CA LEU A 88 10.62 -3.04 -20.88
C LEU A 88 11.18 -2.35 -22.14
N ASN A 89 11.18 -1.02 -22.16
CA ASN A 89 11.76 -0.25 -23.28
C ASN A 89 13.26 -0.55 -23.45
N GLU A 90 14.00 -0.69 -22.36
CA GLU A 90 15.42 -1.08 -22.41
C GLU A 90 15.60 -2.53 -22.87
N LEU A 91 14.73 -3.45 -22.45
CA LEU A 91 14.74 -4.84 -22.92
C LEU A 91 14.45 -4.92 -24.42
N HIS A 92 13.50 -4.14 -24.92
CA HIS A 92 13.22 -4.03 -26.36
C HIS A 92 14.43 -3.50 -27.11
N ALA A 93 14.99 -2.38 -26.65
CA ALA A 93 16.13 -1.74 -27.30
C ALA A 93 17.40 -2.62 -27.32
N LYS A 94 17.63 -3.45 -26.29
CA LYS A 94 18.87 -4.25 -26.15
C LYS A 94 18.74 -5.71 -26.56
N ILE A 95 17.56 -6.32 -26.45
CA ILE A 95 17.38 -7.76 -26.61
C ILE A 95 16.50 -8.06 -27.82
N SER A 96 15.23 -7.67 -27.77
CA SER A 96 14.26 -7.92 -28.84
C SER A 96 12.96 -7.16 -28.59
N ASP A 97 12.38 -6.60 -29.65
CA ASP A 97 11.03 -6.00 -29.64
C ASP A 97 9.92 -7.03 -29.38
N SER A 98 10.22 -8.33 -29.48
CA SER A 98 9.24 -9.42 -29.30
C SER A 98 8.99 -9.80 -27.84
N ILE A 99 9.56 -9.08 -26.86
CA ILE A 99 9.38 -9.38 -25.44
C ILE A 99 8.04 -8.77 -24.99
N GLU A 100 7.04 -9.59 -24.72
CA GLU A 100 5.78 -9.13 -24.16
C GLU A 100 5.77 -9.25 -22.63
N LEU A 101 5.30 -8.21 -21.95
CA LEU A 101 5.16 -8.18 -20.50
C LEU A 101 3.74 -8.59 -20.08
N GLU A 102 3.63 -9.75 -19.44
CA GLU A 102 2.38 -10.28 -18.90
C GLU A 102 2.05 -9.65 -17.53
N LEU A 103 1.33 -8.52 -17.53
CA LEU A 103 0.97 -7.80 -16.30
C LEU A 103 -0.29 -8.34 -15.59
N ARG A 104 -1.05 -9.24 -16.22
CA ARG A 104 -2.34 -9.72 -15.69
C ARG A 104 -2.20 -10.28 -14.26
N LEU A 105 -1.15 -11.07 -14.03
CA LEU A 105 -0.86 -11.69 -12.73
C LEU A 105 -0.64 -10.69 -11.58
N LEU A 106 -0.22 -9.45 -11.88
CA LEU A 106 -0.07 -8.39 -10.88
C LEU A 106 -1.40 -7.76 -10.46
N THR A 107 -2.43 -7.88 -11.30
CA THR A 107 -3.68 -7.12 -11.15
C THR A 107 -4.92 -8.01 -10.93
N ASP A 108 -4.80 -9.28 -11.31
CA ASP A 108 -5.86 -10.29 -11.35
C ASP A 108 -5.24 -11.69 -11.16
N PHE A 109 -4.57 -11.90 -10.02
CA PHE A 109 -3.82 -13.13 -9.75
C PHE A 109 -4.69 -14.39 -9.78
N ASP A 110 -5.94 -14.28 -9.34
CA ASP A 110 -6.92 -15.37 -9.29
C ASP A 110 -7.78 -15.47 -10.56
N ASN A 111 -7.53 -14.63 -11.56
CA ASN A 111 -8.31 -14.49 -12.79
C ASN A 111 -9.78 -14.12 -12.57
N SER A 112 -10.17 -13.64 -11.38
CA SER A 112 -11.56 -13.31 -11.05
C SER A 112 -12.13 -12.22 -11.96
N LYS A 113 -11.34 -11.20 -12.29
CA LYS A 113 -11.77 -10.11 -13.20
C LYS A 113 -11.94 -10.63 -14.62
N LEU A 114 -11.00 -11.42 -15.12
CA LEU A 114 -11.09 -12.04 -16.43
C LEU A 114 -12.33 -12.95 -16.55
N ILE A 115 -12.59 -13.77 -15.54
CA ILE A 115 -13.79 -14.64 -15.51
C ILE A 115 -15.05 -13.79 -15.54
N GLN A 116 -15.14 -12.74 -14.71
CA GLN A 116 -16.32 -11.88 -14.67
C GLN A 116 -16.54 -11.16 -16.00
N GLN A 117 -15.49 -10.64 -16.63
CA GLN A 117 -15.57 -10.02 -17.95
C GLN A 117 -16.10 -10.99 -19.01
N VAL A 118 -15.63 -12.25 -18.99
CA VAL A 118 -16.13 -13.27 -19.91
C VAL A 118 -17.60 -13.58 -19.65
N ILE A 119 -18.02 -13.71 -18.38
CA ILE A 119 -19.42 -13.89 -18.01
C ILE A 119 -20.29 -12.73 -18.53
N ASP A 120 -19.85 -11.49 -18.37
CA ASP A 120 -20.59 -10.30 -18.80
C ASP A 120 -20.70 -10.23 -20.34
N LEU A 121 -19.63 -10.59 -21.06
CA LEU A 121 -19.62 -10.64 -22.53
C LEU A 121 -20.53 -11.74 -23.09
N VAL A 122 -20.64 -12.87 -22.40
CA VAL A 122 -21.59 -13.93 -22.74
C VAL A 122 -23.02 -13.49 -22.44
N GLY A 123 -23.25 -12.89 -21.26
CA GLY A 123 -24.56 -12.40 -20.84
C GLY A 123 -25.13 -11.30 -21.74
N THR A 124 -24.25 -10.49 -22.34
CA THR A 124 -24.61 -9.45 -23.32
C THR A 124 -24.77 -9.98 -24.75
N GLY A 125 -24.42 -11.24 -25.01
CA GLY A 125 -24.50 -11.87 -26.32
C GLY A 125 -23.43 -11.43 -27.31
N ILE A 126 -22.37 -10.75 -26.84
CA ILE A 126 -21.22 -10.36 -27.67
C ILE A 126 -20.35 -11.57 -27.97
N VAL A 127 -20.16 -12.44 -26.98
CA VAL A 127 -19.32 -13.65 -27.08
C VAL A 127 -20.19 -14.89 -26.86
N PRO A 128 -20.18 -15.87 -27.78
CA PRO A 128 -20.78 -17.19 -27.57
C PRO A 128 -20.13 -17.97 -26.42
N ALA A 129 -20.86 -18.87 -25.77
CA ALA A 129 -20.37 -19.63 -24.61
C ALA A 129 -19.19 -20.58 -24.93
N ASP A 130 -19.15 -21.13 -26.15
CA ASP A 130 -18.06 -21.97 -26.67
C ASP A 130 -16.79 -21.15 -26.96
N GLU A 131 -16.95 -19.95 -27.49
CA GLU A 131 -15.86 -19.00 -27.68
C GLU A 131 -15.31 -18.51 -26.32
N ALA A 132 -16.19 -18.25 -25.35
CA ALA A 132 -15.82 -17.93 -23.97
C ALA A 132 -14.99 -19.03 -23.30
N HIS A 133 -15.38 -20.30 -23.47
CA HIS A 133 -14.62 -21.44 -22.99
C HIS A 133 -13.21 -21.47 -23.60
N THR A 134 -13.12 -21.27 -24.92
CA THR A 134 -11.85 -21.24 -25.64
C THR A 134 -10.95 -20.09 -25.17
N ILE A 135 -11.52 -18.92 -24.89
CA ILE A 135 -10.78 -17.77 -24.32
C ILE A 135 -10.19 -18.14 -22.97
N LEU A 136 -10.99 -18.72 -22.06
CA LEU A 136 -10.53 -19.06 -20.71
C LEU A 136 -9.46 -20.17 -20.70
N VAL A 137 -9.59 -21.17 -21.57
CA VAL A 137 -8.56 -22.21 -21.77
C VAL A 137 -7.26 -21.60 -22.33
N LYS A 138 -7.35 -20.80 -23.40
CA LYS A 138 -6.17 -20.14 -24.00
C LYS A 138 -5.46 -19.21 -23.02
N LYS A 139 -6.20 -18.60 -22.10
CA LYS A 139 -5.64 -17.73 -21.06
C LYS A 139 -5.13 -18.50 -19.83
N GLY A 140 -5.24 -19.84 -19.80
CA GLY A 140 -4.73 -20.69 -18.72
C GLY A 140 -5.58 -20.67 -17.46
N VAL A 141 -6.84 -20.23 -17.55
CA VAL A 141 -7.78 -20.16 -16.41
C VAL A 141 -8.48 -21.50 -16.20
N LEU A 142 -8.82 -22.17 -17.29
CA LEU A 142 -9.45 -23.49 -17.30
C LEU A 142 -8.50 -24.51 -17.94
N ASN A 143 -8.59 -25.75 -17.50
CA ASN A 143 -7.91 -26.88 -18.13
C ASN A 143 -8.76 -27.40 -19.30
N GLU A 144 -8.10 -27.96 -20.32
CA GLU A 144 -8.76 -28.68 -21.43
C GLU A 144 -9.54 -29.92 -20.97
#